data_AF-A0ABC8YQ40-F1
#
_entry.id   AF-A0ABC8YQ40-F1
#
_cell.length_a   1.000
_cell.length_b   1.000
_cell.length_c   1.000
_cell.angle_alpha   90.00
_cell.angle_beta   90.00
_cell.angle_gamma   90.00
#
_symmetry.space_group_name_H-M   'P 1'
#
loop_
_entity.id
_entity.type
_entity.pdbx_description
1 polymer ?
#
loop_
_entity_poly.entity_id
_entity_poly.type
_entity_poly.pdbx_seq_one_letter_code
_entity_poly.pdbx_strand_id
1 'polypeptide(L)'
;MTHTYASVTGSILKRIREGGHGEFHGKPVCPPDGQFQIVLYPGSNSGLAVEYMYGKVRLLFSYPNLYLEAFSSTEVWYRFRNTPADIIPGGVSEPLHLSLGTTIVG
;
A
#
# COMPACT_ATOMS: atom_id res chain seq x y z
N MET A 1 13.45 16.58 2.28
CA MET A 1 13.82 15.43 3.14
C MET A 1 13.72 14.17 2.32
N THR A 2 14.84 13.50 2.06
CA THR A 2 14.88 12.21 1.37
C THR A 2 14.41 11.14 2.36
N HIS A 3 13.14 10.73 2.28
CA HIS A 3 12.68 9.56 3.00
C HIS A 3 13.35 8.33 2.37
N THR A 4 14.36 7.78 3.05
CA THR A 4 15.08 6.60 2.59
C THR A 4 14.22 5.36 2.74
N TYR A 5 14.49 4.34 1.91
CA TYR A 5 13.88 3.01 2.01
C TYR A 5 13.87 2.46 3.45
N ALA A 6 14.97 2.69 4.20
CA ALA A 6 15.11 2.28 5.60
C ALA A 6 14.09 2.96 6.54
N SER A 7 13.76 4.23 6.29
CA SER A 7 12.78 4.98 7.09
C SER A 7 11.36 4.47 6.84
N VAL A 8 11.03 4.16 5.58
CA VAL A 8 9.71 3.61 5.20
C VAL A 8 9.53 2.22 5.81
N THR A 9 10.50 1.32 5.61
CA THR A 9 10.46 -0.04 6.17
C THR A 9 10.44 -0.04 7.70
N GLY A 10 11.24 0.81 8.34
CA GLY A 10 11.22 0.97 9.80
C GLY A 10 9.86 1.43 10.33
N SER A 11 9.18 2.35 9.63
CA SER A 11 7.85 2.84 10.02
C SER A 11 6.77 1.77 9.88
N ILE A 12 6.84 0.94 8.83
CA ILE A 12 5.94 -0.21 8.64
C ILE A 12 6.12 -1.20 9.80
N LEU A 13 7.36 -1.59 10.09
CA LEU A 13 7.66 -2.53 11.17
C LEU A 13 7.22 -2.00 12.54
N LYS A 14 7.43 -0.70 12.81
CA LYS A 14 6.95 -0.06 14.02
C LYS A 14 5.43 -0.16 14.15
N ARG A 15 4.69 0.15 13.08
CA ARG A 15 3.22 0.09 13.08
C ARG A 15 2.70 -1.33 13.25
N ILE A 16 3.35 -2.33 12.65
CA ILE A 16 3.02 -3.75 12.88
C ILE A 16 3.24 -4.13 14.35
N ARG A 17 4.37 -3.72 14.94
CA ARG A 17 4.66 -3.96 16.37
C ARG A 17 3.63 -3.32 17.29
N GLU A 18 3.25 -2.08 17.01
CA GLU A 18 2.22 -1.35 17.78
C GLU A 18 0.83 -1.99 17.65
N GLY A 19 0.57 -2.74 16.57
CA GLY A 19 -0.64 -3.55 16.42
C GLY A 19 -0.77 -4.68 17.46
N GLY A 20 0.31 -5.05 18.16
CA GLY A 20 0.22 -5.86 19.37
C GLY A 20 0.05 -7.38 19.16
N HIS A 21 0.40 -7.91 17.99
CA HIS A 21 0.23 -9.35 17.67
C HIS A 21 1.48 -10.21 17.97
N GLY A 22 2.46 -9.64 18.68
CA GLY A 22 3.64 -10.36 19.17
C GLY A 22 4.74 -10.54 18.11
N GLU A 23 5.70 -11.41 18.45
CA GLU A 23 6.85 -11.74 17.61
C GLU A 23 7.03 -13.25 17.50
N PHE A 24 7.48 -13.72 16.34
CA PHE A 24 7.89 -15.11 16.09
C PHE A 24 9.39 -15.12 15.76
N HIS A 25 10.20 -15.71 16.64
CA HIS A 25 11.67 -15.67 16.57
C HIS A 25 12.24 -14.23 16.41
N GLY A 26 11.73 -13.27 17.19
CA GLY A 26 12.17 -11.87 17.16
C GLY A 26 11.75 -11.09 15.92
N LYS A 27 10.89 -11.66 15.08
CA LYS A 27 10.28 -10.98 13.93
C LYS A 27 8.84 -10.62 14.27
N PRO A 28 8.40 -9.37 14.01
CA PRO A 28 7.02 -8.99 14.27
C PRO A 28 6.06 -9.80 13.41
N VAL A 29 4.96 -10.24 14.03
CA VAL A 29 3.87 -10.94 13.34
C VAL A 29 2.86 -9.91 12.88
N CYS A 30 2.39 -10.02 11.63
CA CYS A 30 1.35 -9.13 11.13
C CYS A 30 0.01 -9.42 11.83
N PRO A 31 -0.83 -8.39 12.03
CA PRO A 31 -2.23 -8.59 12.38
C PRO A 31 -2.92 -9.66 11.51
N PRO A 32 -3.82 -10.46 12.08
CA PRO A 32 -4.55 -11.51 11.36
C PRO A 32 -5.61 -10.95 10.41
N ASP A 33 -5.92 -9.66 10.49
CA ASP A 33 -6.93 -8.96 9.70
C ASP A 33 -6.57 -7.48 9.48
N GLY A 34 -7.32 -6.82 8.59
CA GLY A 34 -7.22 -5.39 8.30
C GLY A 34 -6.18 -5.00 7.25
N GLN A 35 -6.08 -3.69 7.02
CA GLN A 35 -5.15 -3.08 6.05
C GLN A 35 -4.30 -1.97 6.65
N PHE A 36 -3.22 -1.64 5.95
CA PHE A 36 -2.47 -0.41 6.15
C PHE A 36 -2.18 0.30 4.82
N GLN A 37 -1.95 1.61 4.90
CA GLN A 37 -1.66 2.44 3.74
C GLN A 37 -0.21 2.92 3.76
N ILE A 38 0.44 2.86 2.59
CA ILE A 38 1.70 3.55 2.34
C ILE A 38 1.39 4.73 1.42
N VAL A 39 1.76 5.94 1.86
CA VAL A 39 1.62 7.15 1.05
C VAL A 39 2.98 7.49 0.46
N LEU A 40 3.06 7.52 -0.87
CA LEU A 40 4.23 7.88 -1.64
C LEU A 40 4.08 9.31 -2.14
N TYR A 41 5.12 10.11 -1.92
CA TYR A 41 5.24 11.45 -2.47
C TYR A 41 6.33 11.41 -3.55
N PRO A 42 5.99 11.67 -4.82
CA PRO A 42 7.00 11.73 -5.87
C PRO A 42 8.03 12.80 -5.52
N GLY A 43 9.31 12.42 -5.54
CA GLY A 43 10.40 13.35 -5.26
C GLY A 43 10.45 14.43 -6.34
N SER A 44 10.76 15.68 -5.96
CA SER A 44 10.80 16.86 -6.84
C SER A 44 11.61 16.70 -8.14
N ASN A 45 12.54 15.74 -8.15
CA ASN A 45 13.46 15.48 -9.27
C ASN A 45 13.02 14.29 -10.14
N SER A 46 11.88 13.66 -9.85
CA SER A 46 11.32 12.61 -10.70
C SER A 46 10.58 13.24 -11.88
N GLY A 47 10.63 12.61 -13.07
CA GLY A 47 9.79 13.05 -14.21
C GLY A 47 8.29 13.03 -13.90
N LEU A 48 7.90 12.24 -12.89
CA LEU A 48 6.55 12.17 -12.32
C LEU A 48 6.20 13.38 -11.45
N ALA A 49 7.16 14.14 -10.94
CA ALA A 49 6.88 15.32 -10.12
C ALA A 49 6.20 16.44 -10.91
N VAL A 50 6.40 16.50 -12.22
CA VAL A 50 5.76 17.51 -13.09
C VAL A 50 4.32 17.13 -13.41
N GLU A 51 4.06 15.85 -13.69
CA GLU A 51 2.72 15.31 -13.99
C GLU A 51 1.86 15.20 -12.73
N TYR A 52 2.48 14.86 -11.60
CA TYR A 52 1.87 14.72 -10.28
C TYR A 52 2.34 15.84 -9.37
N MET A 53 2.35 17.09 -9.85
CA MET A 53 2.83 18.29 -9.12
C MET A 53 2.25 18.46 -7.70
N TYR A 54 1.19 17.71 -7.36
CA TYR A 54 0.63 17.57 -6.00
C TYR A 54 0.08 16.15 -5.71
N GLY A 55 0.42 15.15 -6.52
CA GLY A 55 -0.21 13.82 -6.49
C GLY A 55 0.44 12.89 -5.47
N LYS A 56 -0.21 12.70 -4.32
CA LYS A 56 0.11 11.58 -3.42
C LYS A 56 -0.39 10.28 -4.06
N VAL A 57 0.48 9.28 -4.18
CA VAL A 57 0.05 7.91 -4.50
C VAL A 57 -0.17 7.20 -3.18
N ARG A 58 -1.32 6.54 -3.01
CA ARG A 58 -1.57 5.70 -1.84
C ARG A 58 -1.59 4.26 -2.27
N LEU A 59 -0.94 3.39 -1.51
CA LEU A 59 -0.94 1.95 -1.70
C LEU A 59 -1.64 1.33 -0.50
N LEU A 60 -2.61 0.44 -0.75
CA LEU A 60 -3.35 -0.27 0.29
C LEU A 60 -2.86 -1.72 0.37
N PHE A 61 -2.34 -2.11 1.52
CA PHE A 61 -1.80 -3.44 1.76
C PHE A 61 -2.62 -4.19 2.80
N SER A 62 -2.82 -5.48 2.57
CA SER A 62 -3.40 -6.42 3.52
C SER A 62 -2.39 -6.75 4.63
N TYR A 63 -2.76 -6.70 5.90
CA TYR A 63 -1.89 -7.22 6.96
C TYR A 63 -1.64 -8.75 6.85
N PRO A 64 -2.65 -9.60 6.59
CA PRO A 64 -2.49 -11.06 6.63
C PRO A 64 -1.45 -11.63 5.67
N ASN A 65 -1.29 -11.03 4.48
CA ASN A 65 -0.45 -11.56 3.41
C ASN A 65 0.49 -10.50 2.79
N LEU A 66 0.42 -9.24 3.22
CA LEU A 66 1.20 -8.12 2.70
C LEU A 66 1.01 -7.89 1.18
N TYR A 67 -0.09 -8.34 0.61
CA TYR A 67 -0.41 -8.10 -0.79
C TYR A 67 -0.96 -6.68 -0.99
N LEU A 68 -0.62 -6.09 -2.13
CA LEU A 68 -1.20 -4.82 -2.57
C LEU A 68 -2.63 -5.08 -3.05
N GLU A 69 -3.63 -4.62 -2.31
CA GLU A 69 -5.05 -4.84 -2.61
C GLU A 69 -5.61 -3.78 -3.57
N ALA A 70 -5.12 -2.54 -3.45
CA ALA A 70 -5.51 -1.41 -4.27
C ALA A 70 -4.46 -0.28 -4.21
N PHE A 71 -4.55 0.66 -5.14
CA PHE A 71 -3.79 1.91 -5.09
C PHE A 71 -4.65 3.10 -5.49
N SER A 72 -4.34 4.28 -4.99
CA SER A 72 -4.98 5.52 -5.40
C SER A 72 -4.03 6.43 -6.15
N SER A 73 -4.49 6.99 -7.26
CA SER A 73 -3.88 8.12 -7.95
C SER A 73 -4.93 9.20 -8.11
N THR A 74 -4.56 10.47 -7.91
CA THR A 74 -5.49 11.62 -8.07
C THR A 74 -6.82 11.45 -7.33
N GLU A 75 -6.80 10.88 -6.12
CA GLU A 75 -7.98 10.55 -5.27
C GLU A 75 -8.92 9.45 -5.82
N VAL A 76 -8.62 8.85 -6.98
CA VAL A 76 -9.34 7.68 -7.50
C VAL A 76 -8.65 6.41 -7.03
N TRP A 77 -9.40 5.48 -6.45
CA TRP A 77 -8.90 4.16 -6.09
C TRP A 77 -9.07 3.17 -7.23
N TYR A 78 -8.00 2.45 -7.53
CA TYR A 78 -7.96 1.32 -8.45
C TYR A 78 -7.72 0.05 -7.65
N ARG A 79 -8.61 -0.94 -7.81
CA ARG A 79 -8.51 -2.21 -7.09
C ARG A 79 -8.32 -3.37 -8.05
N PHE A 80 -7.64 -4.42 -7.61
CA PHE A 80 -7.62 -5.66 -8.40
C PHE A 80 -9.02 -6.28 -8.47
N ARG A 81 -9.30 -7.01 -9.55
CA ARG A 81 -10.64 -7.55 -9.84
C ARG A 81 -11.22 -8.36 -8.68
N ASN A 82 -10.38 -9.17 -8.05
CA ASN A 82 -10.72 -10.06 -6.95
C ASN A 82 -10.60 -9.41 -5.56
N THR A 83 -10.18 -8.14 -5.48
CA THR A 83 -10.24 -7.36 -4.24
C THR A 83 -11.67 -6.87 -4.02
N PRO A 84 -12.33 -7.18 -2.89
CA PRO A 84 -13.65 -6.64 -2.56
C PRO A 84 -13.67 -5.09 -2.51
N ALA A 85 -14.79 -4.47 -2.85
CA ALA A 85 -14.88 -3.00 -2.89
C ALA A 85 -15.07 -2.36 -1.50
N ASP A 86 -15.66 -3.10 -0.57
CA ASP A 86 -15.96 -2.69 0.81
C ASP A 86 -14.71 -2.52 1.68
N ILE A 87 -13.60 -3.16 1.31
CA ILE A 87 -12.31 -2.98 1.97
C ILE A 87 -11.52 -1.76 1.49
N ILE A 88 -12.00 -1.09 0.43
CA ILE A 88 -11.34 0.11 -0.09
C ILE A 88 -11.77 1.34 0.71
N PRO A 89 -10.85 2.23 1.12
CA PRO A 89 -11.20 3.45 1.84
C PRO A 89 -12.26 4.27 1.09
N GLY A 90 -13.43 4.46 1.72
CA GLY A 90 -14.56 5.19 1.15
C GLY A 90 -15.46 4.38 0.20
N GLY A 91 -15.16 3.10 -0.05
CA GLY A 91 -16.02 2.18 -0.82
C GLY A 91 -16.13 2.46 -2.33
N VAL A 92 -15.51 3.53 -2.83
CA VAL A 92 -15.53 3.90 -4.25
C VAL A 92 -14.20 3.50 -4.90
N SER A 93 -14.27 2.66 -5.93
CA SER A 93 -13.09 2.20 -6.66
C SER A 93 -13.41 1.70 -8.06
N GLU A 94 -12.42 1.80 -8.93
CA GLU A 94 -12.45 1.22 -10.28
C GLU A 94 -11.76 -0.15 -10.27
N PRO A 95 -12.44 -1.22 -10.74
CA PRO A 95 -11.82 -2.53 -10.86
C PRO A 95 -10.88 -2.57 -12.06
N LEU A 96 -9.64 -2.97 -11.81
CA LEU A 96 -8.66 -3.28 -12.84
C LEU A 96 -9.04 -4.59 -13.54
N HIS A 97 -8.59 -4.74 -14.80
CA HIS A 97 -8.71 -6.02 -15.49
C HIS A 97 -7.79 -7.11 -14.90
N LEU A 98 -6.78 -6.70 -14.13
CA LEU A 98 -5.81 -7.58 -13.47
C LEU A 98 -6.36 -8.14 -12.15
N SER A 99 -5.96 -9.37 -11.82
CA SER A 99 -6.27 -10.02 -10.55
C SER A 99 -5.01 -10.13 -9.69
N LEU A 100 -5.17 -10.07 -8.36
CA LEU A 100 -4.10 -10.40 -7.42
C LEU A 100 -3.50 -11.78 -7.74
N GLY A 101 -2.17 -11.88 -7.73
CA GLY A 101 -1.44 -13.11 -8.06
C GLY A 101 -1.27 -13.37 -9.56
N THR A 102 -1.68 -12.44 -10.43
CA THR A 102 -1.40 -12.54 -11.88
C THR A 102 0.07 -12.20 -12.13
N THR A 103 0.86 -13.16 -12.60
CA THR A 103 2.21 -12.90 -13.11
C THR A 103 2.12 -12.43 -14.55
N ILE A 104 2.48 -11.17 -14.80
CA ILE A 104 2.67 -10.67 -16.17
C ILE A 104 4.15 -10.81 -16.47
N VAL A 105 4.50 -11.68 -17.43
CA VAL A 105 5.86 -11.75 -17.96
C VAL A 105 5.96 -10.67 -19.03
N GLY A 106 6.76 -9.63 -18.74
CA GLY A 106 7.10 -8.56 -19.68
C GLY A 106 8.43 -8.79 -20.36
#